data_AF-A0A7C6PP47-F1
#
_entry.id   AF-A0A7C6PP47-F1
#
_cell.length_a   1.000
_cell.length_b   1.000
_cell.length_c   1.000
_cell.angle_alpha   90.00
_cell.angle_beta   90.00
_cell.angle_gamma   90.00
#
_symmetry.space_group_name_H-M   'P 1'
#
loop_
_entity.id
_entity.type
_entity.pdbx_description
1 polymer ?
#
loop_
_entity_poly.entity_id
_entity_poly.type
_entity_poly.pdbx_seq_one_letter_code
_entity_poly.pdbx_strand_id
1 'polypeptide(L)'
;MTEDLFEIIQDNLNEKDPFERLQYLIDIRNYLRNGGGKKLAERITDYIEDHALEEGLCPSCGAELEIETWHEPRPYGSTVAYEELAEAHCPNGCM
;
A
#
# COMPACT_ATOMS: atom_id res chain seq x y z
N MET A 1 -5.03 -24.81 -7.10
CA MET A 1 -3.62 -24.95 -6.68
C MET A 1 -2.97 -23.62 -6.32
N THR A 2 -2.93 -22.59 -7.18
CA THR A 2 -2.41 -21.27 -6.78
C THR A 2 -3.39 -20.48 -5.90
N GLU A 3 -4.70 -20.70 -6.06
CA GLU A 3 -5.75 -20.14 -5.19
C GLU A 3 -5.59 -20.61 -3.75
N ASP A 4 -5.45 -21.92 -3.56
CA ASP A 4 -5.27 -22.53 -2.24
C ASP A 4 -4.05 -21.97 -1.50
N LEU A 5 -2.95 -21.69 -2.20
CA LEU A 5 -1.72 -21.23 -1.55
C LEU A 5 -1.81 -19.77 -1.08
N PHE A 6 -2.49 -18.90 -1.82
CA PHE A 6 -2.67 -17.50 -1.43
C PHE A 6 -3.59 -17.39 -0.22
N GLU A 7 -4.69 -18.15 -0.22
CA GLU A 7 -5.62 -18.21 0.92
C GLU A 7 -4.92 -18.70 2.19
N ILE A 8 -4.11 -19.77 2.09
CA ILE A 8 -3.30 -20.25 3.22
C ILE A 8 -2.35 -19.16 3.74
N ILE A 9 -1.68 -18.41 2.86
CA ILE A 9 -0.79 -17.32 3.27
C ILE A 9 -1.59 -16.25 4.03
N GLN A 10 -2.74 -15.85 3.52
CA GLN A 10 -3.60 -14.85 4.17
C GLN A 10 -4.10 -15.32 5.53
N ASP A 11 -4.57 -16.57 5.63
CA ASP A 11 -5.04 -17.15 6.90
C ASP A 11 -3.93 -17.15 7.97
N ASN A 12 -2.70 -17.48 7.58
CA ASN A 12 -1.55 -17.47 8.50
C ASN A 12 -1.13 -16.04 8.91
N LEU A 13 -1.41 -15.04 8.08
CA LEU A 13 -1.08 -13.64 8.34
C LEU A 13 -2.25 -12.84 8.93
N ASN A 14 -3.41 -13.46 9.14
CA ASN A 14 -4.61 -12.73 9.57
C ASN A 14 -4.53 -12.25 11.03
N GLU A 15 -3.73 -12.91 11.85
CA GLU A 15 -3.46 -12.51 13.25
C GLU A 15 -2.37 -11.43 13.36
N LYS A 16 -1.72 -11.08 12.24
CA LYS A 16 -0.66 -10.06 12.19
C LYS A 16 -1.26 -8.67 12.08
N ASP A 17 -0.55 -7.67 12.58
CA ASP A 17 -0.93 -6.28 12.31
C ASP A 17 -0.83 -5.99 10.80
N PRO A 18 -1.59 -5.00 10.28
CA PRO A 18 -1.63 -4.72 8.85
C PRO A 18 -0.26 -4.42 8.24
N PHE A 19 0.63 -3.77 8.99
CA PHE A 19 1.98 -3.43 8.56
C PHE A 19 2.87 -4.68 8.44
N GLU A 20 2.95 -5.51 9.49
CA GLU A 20 3.67 -6.79 9.44
C GLU A 20 3.14 -7.66 8.30
N ARG A 21 1.81 -7.77 8.17
CA ARG A 21 1.16 -8.56 7.12
C ARG A 21 1.59 -8.10 5.72
N LEU A 22 1.52 -6.81 5.42
CA LEU A 22 1.91 -6.27 4.12
C LEU A 22 3.40 -6.42 3.86
N GLN A 23 4.25 -6.25 4.88
CA GLN A 23 5.68 -6.49 4.77
C GLN A 23 6.00 -7.95 4.40
N TYR A 24 5.35 -8.92 5.07
CA TYR A 24 5.50 -10.34 4.73
C TYR A 24 5.06 -10.64 3.30
N LEU A 25 3.94 -10.05 2.85
CA LEU A 25 3.45 -10.24 1.49
C LEU A 25 4.44 -9.67 0.45
N ILE A 26 5.04 -8.52 0.72
CA ILE A 26 6.08 -7.92 -0.14
C ILE A 26 7.30 -8.85 -0.24
N ASP A 27 7.76 -9.40 0.88
CA ASP A 27 8.90 -10.31 0.91
C ASP A 27 8.61 -11.61 0.15
N ILE A 28 7.43 -12.19 0.36
CA ILE A 28 6.96 -13.39 -0.36
C ILE A 28 6.88 -13.10 -1.86
N ARG A 29 6.29 -11.98 -2.27
CA ARG A 29 6.23 -11.54 -3.67
C ARG A 29 7.63 -11.47 -4.28
N ASN A 30 8.57 -10.80 -3.61
CA ASN A 30 9.94 -10.62 -4.09
C ASN A 30 10.66 -11.97 -4.24
N TYR A 31 10.48 -12.88 -3.28
CA TYR A 31 11.01 -14.23 -3.35
C TYR A 31 10.41 -15.01 -4.54
N LEU A 32 9.09 -14.98 -4.71
CA LEU A 32 8.38 -15.71 -5.77
C LEU A 32 8.69 -15.19 -7.18
N ARG A 33 8.87 -13.87 -7.35
CA ARG A 33 9.30 -13.27 -8.63
C ARG A 33 10.65 -13.83 -9.09
N ASN A 34 11.57 -14.05 -8.15
CA ASN A 34 12.90 -14.58 -8.43
C ASN A 34 12.94 -16.11 -8.49
N GLY A 35 12.02 -16.81 -7.82
CA GLY A 35 12.00 -18.28 -7.67
C GLY A 35 11.07 -19.05 -8.62
N GLY A 36 10.41 -18.38 -9.57
CA GLY A 36 9.53 -19.04 -10.56
C GLY A 36 8.04 -19.09 -10.21
N GLY A 37 7.62 -18.44 -9.13
CA GLY A 37 6.23 -18.33 -8.68
C GLY A 37 5.47 -17.12 -9.26
N LYS A 38 5.66 -16.80 -10.56
CA LYS A 38 5.16 -15.55 -11.16
C LYS A 38 3.67 -15.28 -10.95
N LYS A 39 2.81 -16.28 -11.18
CA LYS A 39 1.35 -16.13 -11.03
C LYS A 39 0.91 -15.80 -9.61
N LEU A 40 1.57 -16.41 -8.61
CA LEU A 40 1.27 -16.13 -7.22
C LEU A 40 1.82 -14.76 -6.81
N ALA A 41 2.99 -14.37 -7.33
CA ALA A 41 3.55 -13.05 -7.11
C ALA A 41 2.67 -11.94 -7.71
N GLU A 42 2.12 -12.15 -8.91
CA GLU A 42 1.14 -11.23 -9.53
C GLU A 42 -0.08 -11.07 -8.63
N ARG A 43 -0.69 -12.17 -8.17
CA ARG A 43 -1.85 -12.11 -7.27
C ARG A 43 -1.56 -11.41 -5.93
N ILE A 44 -0.38 -11.63 -5.36
CA ILE A 44 0.05 -10.90 -4.15
C ILE A 44 0.24 -9.41 -4.47
N THR A 45 0.72 -9.07 -5.67
CA THR A 45 0.87 -7.68 -6.11
C THR A 45 -0.50 -7.00 -6.19
N ASP A 46 -1.46 -7.62 -6.85
CA ASP A 46 -2.83 -7.08 -6.96
C ASP A 46 -3.43 -6.83 -5.56
N TYR A 47 -3.29 -7.79 -4.64
CA TYR A 47 -3.78 -7.63 -3.28
C TYR A 47 -3.09 -6.47 -2.53
N ILE A 48 -1.77 -6.34 -2.65
CA ILE A 48 -1.00 -5.25 -2.02
C ILE A 48 -1.45 -3.90 -2.59
N GLU A 49 -1.64 -3.79 -3.90
CA GLU A 49 -2.06 -2.54 -4.55
C GLU A 49 -3.46 -2.11 -4.08
N ASP A 50 -4.37 -3.06 -3.89
CA ASP A 50 -5.73 -2.79 -3.42
C ASP A 50 -5.78 -2.35 -1.95
N HIS A 51 -4.94 -2.93 -1.07
CA HIS A 51 -5.07 -2.76 0.38
C HIS A 51 -4.02 -1.85 1.03
N ALA A 52 -2.83 -1.71 0.44
CA ALA A 52 -1.75 -0.96 1.09
C ALA A 52 -2.11 0.52 1.26
N LEU A 53 -2.76 1.14 0.27
CA LEU A 53 -3.17 2.54 0.36
C LEU A 53 -4.25 2.77 1.42
N GLU A 54 -5.18 1.83 1.61
CA GLU A 54 -6.23 1.91 2.64
C GLU A 54 -5.63 1.88 4.06
N GLU A 55 -4.52 1.16 4.23
CA GLU A 55 -3.76 1.06 5.47
C GLU A 55 -2.71 2.18 5.62
N GLY A 56 -2.63 3.11 4.67
CA GLY A 56 -1.65 4.21 4.68
C GLY A 56 -0.19 3.75 4.43
N LEU A 57 0.00 2.65 3.72
CA LEU A 57 1.30 2.04 3.44
C LEU A 57 1.63 2.10 1.94
N CYS A 58 2.92 2.08 1.62
CA CYS A 58 3.42 2.07 0.25
C CYS A 58 3.31 0.65 -0.38
N PRO A 59 2.51 0.43 -1.44
CA PRO A 59 2.45 -0.86 -2.16
C PRO A 59 3.80 -1.44 -2.63
N SER A 60 4.80 -0.58 -2.85
CA SER A 60 6.10 -1.03 -3.36
C SER A 60 7.02 -1.56 -2.27
N CYS A 61 7.19 -0.80 -1.18
CA CYS A 61 8.18 -1.06 -0.15
C CYS A 61 7.62 -1.35 1.25
N GLY A 62 6.31 -1.14 1.47
CA GLY A 62 5.65 -1.39 2.75
C GLY A 62 5.80 -0.26 3.77
N ALA A 63 6.58 0.78 3.49
CA ALA A 63 6.74 1.91 4.40
C ALA A 63 5.45 2.71 4.58
N GLU A 64 5.25 3.26 5.78
CA GLU A 64 4.18 4.23 6.06
C GLU A 64 4.29 5.44 5.11
N LEU A 65 3.15 5.85 4.57
CA LEU A 65 3.05 7.02 3.72
C LEU A 65 3.10 8.28 4.57
N GLU A 66 3.92 9.23 4.16
CA GLU A 66 3.98 10.55 4.75
C GLU A 66 2.92 11.42 4.06
N ILE A 67 2.03 12.02 4.84
CA ILE A 67 0.99 12.92 4.32
C ILE A 67 1.44 14.35 4.55
N GLU A 68 1.70 15.07 3.47
CA GLU A 68 1.93 16.51 3.52
C GLU A 68 0.61 17.23 3.24
N THR A 69 0.22 18.13 4.16
CA THR A 69 -1.00 18.93 4.02
C THR A 69 -0.67 20.40 3.83
N TRP A 70 -1.37 21.06 2.91
CA TRP A 70 -1.23 22.49 2.67
C TRP A 70 -2.57 23.14 2.36
N HIS A 71 -2.61 24.47 2.48
CA HIS A 71 -3.84 25.24 2.30
C HIS A 71 -3.74 26.10 1.03
N GLU A 72 -4.63 25.87 0.08
CA GLU A 72 -4.74 26.69 -1.13
C GLU A 72 -5.84 27.75 -0.96
N PRO A 73 -5.54 29.04 -1.10
CA PRO A 73 -6.56 30.08 -1.01
C PRO A 73 -7.49 30.07 -2.23
N ARG A 74 -8.79 29.99 -1.99
CA ARG A 74 -9.86 30.05 -2.99
C ARG A 74 -10.75 31.28 -2.78
N PRO A 75 -11.03 32.09 -3.82
CA PRO A 75 -11.98 33.19 -3.69
C PRO A 75 -13.39 32.66 -3.39
N TYR A 76 -14.04 33.19 -2.35
CA TYR A 76 -15.40 32.83 -1.96
C TYR A 76 -16.22 34.08 -1.67
N GLY A 77 -16.96 34.55 -2.69
CA GLY A 77 -17.71 35.79 -2.62
C GLY A 77 -16.81 37.00 -2.33
N SER A 78 -17.03 37.66 -1.20
CA SER A 78 -16.21 38.79 -0.71
C SER A 78 -15.14 38.39 0.31
N THR A 79 -14.89 37.09 0.49
CA THR A 79 -13.92 36.52 1.45
C THR A 79 -12.98 35.52 0.78
N VAL A 80 -11.92 35.11 1.48
CA VAL A 80 -11.03 34.02 1.07
C VAL A 80 -11.36 32.78 1.90
N ALA A 81 -11.69 31.68 1.24
CA ALA A 81 -11.74 30.36 1.86
C ALA A 81 -10.40 29.65 1.61
N TYR A 82 -10.03 28.73 2.49
CA TYR A 82 -8.85 27.89 2.31
C TYR A 82 -9.31 26.46 2.05
N GLU A 83 -8.87 25.90 0.93
CA GLU A 83 -9.04 24.49 0.60
C GLU A 83 -7.85 23.72 1.17
N GLU A 84 -8.11 22.73 2.02
CA GLU A 84 -7.09 21.83 2.54
C GLU A 84 -6.81 20.76 1.48
N LEU A 85 -5.56 20.69 1.04
CA LEU A 85 -5.05 19.69 0.12
C LEU A 85 -4.09 18.78 0.88
N ALA A 86 -4.13 17.50 0.55
CA ALA A 86 -3.27 16.48 1.13
C ALA A 86 -2.65 15.64 0.01
N GLU A 87 -1.35 15.41 0.10
CA GLU A 87 -0.63 14.52 -0.80
C GLU A 87 0.14 13.49 0.01
N ALA A 88 0.01 12.22 -0.41
CA ALA A 88 0.67 11.10 0.25
C ALA A 88 1.92 10.72 -0.55
N HIS A 89 3.05 10.66 0.14
CA HIS A 89 4.35 10.34 -0.45
C HIS A 89 5.00 9.15 0.25
N CYS A 90 5.75 8.35 -0.51
CA CYS A 90 6.56 7.30 0.08
C CYS A 90 7.90 7.88 0.55
N PRO A 91 8.31 7.70 1.83
CA PRO A 91 9.57 8.25 2.36
C PRO A 91 10.81 7.68 1.67
N ASN A 92 10.69 6.50 1.05
CA ASN A 92 11.77 5.84 0.32
C ASN A 92 11.84 6.25 -1.17
N GLY A 93 10.97 7.15 -1.64
CA GLY A 93 10.96 7.63 -3.03
C GLY A 93 10.60 6.56 -4.06
N CYS A 94 9.77 5.59 -3.68
CA CYS A 94 9.36 4.48 -4.54
C CYS A 94 8.18 4.83 -5.49
N MET A 95 7.55 6.00 -5.26
CA MET A 95 6.32 6.47 -5.92
C MET A 95 6.46 7.94 -6.27
#